data_AF-A0A2M8AER7-F1
#
_entry.id   AF-A0A2M8AER7-F1
#
_cell.length_a   1.000
_cell.length_b   1.000
_cell.length_c   1.000
_cell.angle_alpha   90.00
_cell.angle_beta   90.00
_cell.angle_gamma   90.00
#
_symmetry.space_group_name_H-M   'P 1'
#
loop_
_entity.id
_entity.type
_entity.pdbx_description
1 polymer ?
#
loop_
_entity_poly.entity_id
_entity_poly.type
_entity_poly.pdbx_seq_one_letter_code
_entity_poly.pdbx_strand_id
1 'polypeptide(L)'
;ACPTVQSASNICKAAFTKETNEFNKKNITYIDDTINFLEPNLVVKQLYTTFSPHFSLGKEENELAVKAAFAAMQSYFDELKMNSRKILYSLVKNNKVGLLMLGRPYHNDPGLNHGILDLIQQQGYPILSMESLPDNEQELEMLFGEDIKSGRISHPKDISDVYANAYSSNTNLKMWAAKYAARHPNLAVIDLSNFKCGMDAPIYNVVEGILEATKTPFFTFHDIDENKPSGSINIRVETIAYALRKYERELVAKSRERNKGQGTWNDGKGQGTRGEGKGTGEISIETATKEQIVI
;
A
#
# COMPACT_ATOMS: atom_id res chain seq x y z
N ALA A 1 17.49 0.91 -1.13
CA ALA A 1 16.70 1.06 0.11
C ALA A 1 17.24 2.25 0.91
N CYS A 2 16.68 2.56 2.09
CA CYS A 2 17.21 3.63 2.95
C CYS A 2 18.65 3.30 3.38
N PRO A 3 19.65 4.16 3.11
CA PRO A 3 21.03 3.91 3.54
C PRO A 3 21.15 3.71 5.05
N THR A 4 20.39 4.48 5.85
CA THR A 4 20.36 4.37 7.32
C THR A 4 19.84 3.02 7.79
N VAL A 5 18.78 2.50 7.16
CA VAL A 5 18.22 1.19 7.53
C VAL A 5 19.19 0.08 7.10
N GLN A 6 19.81 0.20 5.94
CA GLN A 6 20.79 -0.78 5.46
C GLN A 6 22.05 -0.83 6.32
N SER A 7 22.48 0.30 6.88
CA SER A 7 23.66 0.37 7.76
C SER A 7 23.35 0.18 9.24
N ALA A 8 22.09 0.01 9.63
CA ALA A 8 21.68 -0.07 11.03
C ALA A 8 22.41 -1.18 11.78
N SER A 9 22.57 -2.36 11.18
CA SER A 9 23.32 -3.48 11.77
C SER A 9 24.78 -3.12 12.04
N ASN A 10 25.45 -2.44 11.11
CA ASN A 10 26.83 -1.97 11.27
C ASN A 10 26.96 -0.85 12.31
N ILE A 11 25.98 0.06 12.38
CA ILE A 11 25.94 1.13 13.38
C ILE A 11 25.81 0.52 14.78
N CYS A 12 24.88 -0.43 14.96
CA CYS A 12 24.74 -1.17 16.21
C CYS A 12 26.04 -1.88 16.59
N LYS A 13 26.67 -2.60 15.64
CA LYS A 13 27.96 -3.26 15.88
C LYS A 13 29.00 -2.26 16.40
N ALA A 14 29.20 -1.16 15.69
CA ALA A 14 30.16 -0.14 16.06
C ALA A 14 29.87 0.46 17.44
N ALA A 15 28.61 0.77 17.76
CA ALA A 15 28.21 1.32 19.06
C ALA A 15 28.55 0.40 20.24
N PHE A 16 28.39 -0.92 20.07
CA PHE A 16 28.65 -1.92 21.09
C PHE A 16 30.07 -2.50 21.06
N THR A 17 30.94 -2.05 20.15
CA THR A 17 32.34 -2.49 20.08
C THR A 17 33.37 -1.37 20.14
N LYS A 18 32.97 -0.10 20.08
CA LYS A 18 33.89 1.05 19.99
C LYS A 18 34.83 1.18 21.20
N GLU A 19 34.26 1.31 22.39
CA GLU A 19 35.04 1.51 23.63
C GLU A 19 35.33 0.18 24.32
N THR A 20 34.38 -0.74 24.29
CA THR A 20 34.55 -2.11 24.74
C THR A 20 33.66 -3.02 23.92
N ASN A 21 34.11 -4.25 23.67
CA ASN A 21 33.28 -5.25 23.01
C ASN A 21 32.27 -5.85 24.01
N GLU A 22 31.07 -5.26 24.06
CA GLU A 22 29.98 -5.68 24.94
C GLU A 22 29.41 -7.05 24.57
N PHE A 23 29.48 -7.44 23.29
CA PHE A 23 29.06 -8.76 22.84
C PHE A 23 29.96 -9.85 23.41
N ASN A 24 31.28 -9.68 23.34
CA ASN A 24 32.25 -10.64 23.87
C ASN A 24 32.13 -10.79 25.40
N LYS A 25 31.93 -9.70 26.14
CA LYS A 25 31.69 -9.74 27.59
C LYS A 25 30.51 -10.63 27.97
N LYS A 26 29.48 -10.67 27.11
CA LYS A 26 28.26 -11.44 27.30
C LYS A 26 28.26 -12.79 26.57
N ASN A 27 29.38 -13.16 25.94
CA ASN A 27 29.51 -14.35 25.11
C ASN A 27 28.44 -14.41 24.00
N ILE A 28 28.17 -13.28 23.35
CA ILE A 28 27.22 -13.15 22.25
C ILE A 28 28.00 -13.01 20.94
N THR A 29 27.63 -13.80 19.94
CA THR A 29 28.10 -13.62 18.55
C THR A 29 27.14 -12.67 17.83
N TYR A 30 27.63 -11.49 17.42
CA TYR A 30 26.85 -10.54 16.63
C TYR A 30 27.07 -10.78 15.13
N ILE A 31 26.00 -11.09 14.41
CA ILE A 31 26.02 -11.39 12.96
C ILE A 31 25.35 -10.24 12.21
N ASP A 32 26.06 -9.64 11.26
CA ASP A 32 25.62 -8.49 10.46
C ASP A 32 25.79 -8.69 8.94
N ASP A 33 25.92 -9.94 8.49
CA ASP A 33 26.05 -10.27 7.07
C ASP A 33 24.85 -9.78 6.25
N THR A 34 25.12 -9.20 5.08
CA THR A 34 24.09 -8.67 4.18
C THR A 34 23.51 -9.78 3.29
N ILE A 35 22.19 -9.87 3.24
CA ILE A 35 21.45 -10.83 2.41
C ILE A 35 20.76 -10.10 1.25
N ASN A 36 20.92 -10.61 0.03
CA ASN A 36 20.28 -10.06 -1.17
C ASN A 36 19.04 -10.89 -1.55
N PHE A 37 17.87 -10.44 -1.10
CA PHE A 37 16.58 -11.09 -1.38
C PHE A 37 16.10 -10.98 -2.84
N LEU A 38 16.82 -10.25 -3.72
CA LEU A 38 16.47 -10.18 -5.15
C LEU A 38 16.82 -11.49 -5.89
N GLU A 39 17.78 -12.25 -5.38
CA GLU A 39 18.33 -13.42 -6.05
C GLU A 39 18.20 -14.66 -5.14
N PRO A 40 17.14 -15.48 -5.26
CA PRO A 40 16.89 -16.59 -4.34
C PRO A 40 18.06 -17.57 -4.21
N ASN A 41 18.75 -17.87 -5.31
CA ASN A 41 19.93 -18.73 -5.30
C ASN A 41 21.11 -18.11 -4.53
N LEU A 42 21.22 -16.78 -4.54
CA LEU A 42 22.23 -16.07 -3.77
C LEU A 42 21.88 -16.10 -2.27
N VAL A 43 20.60 -15.96 -1.92
CA VAL A 43 20.13 -16.09 -0.54
C VAL A 43 20.51 -17.44 0.06
N VAL A 44 20.30 -18.54 -0.67
CA VAL A 44 20.74 -19.89 -0.26
C VAL A 44 22.22 -19.89 0.11
N LYS A 45 23.07 -19.38 -0.80
CA LYS A 45 24.52 -19.36 -0.60
C LYS A 45 24.91 -18.46 0.58
N GLN A 46 24.34 -17.28 0.68
CA GLN A 46 24.64 -16.30 1.73
C GLN A 46 24.26 -16.85 3.10
N LEU A 47 23.04 -17.34 3.27
CA LEU A 47 22.58 -17.89 4.55
C LEU A 47 23.39 -19.12 4.97
N TYR A 48 23.72 -20.03 4.04
CA TYR A 48 24.58 -21.16 4.37
C TYR A 48 25.97 -20.70 4.81
N THR A 49 26.56 -19.73 4.11
CA THR A 49 27.89 -19.19 4.43
C THR A 49 27.89 -18.52 5.80
N THR A 50 26.86 -17.74 6.10
CA THR A 50 26.70 -17.03 7.37
C THR A 50 26.47 -17.99 8.54
N PHE A 51 25.60 -19.00 8.38
CA PHE A 51 25.10 -19.78 9.51
C PHE A 51 25.76 -21.15 9.71
N SER A 52 26.33 -21.77 8.68
CA SER A 52 27.03 -23.07 8.84
C SER A 52 28.20 -23.08 9.83
N PRO A 53 28.93 -21.98 10.09
CA PRO A 53 29.94 -21.97 11.15
C PRO A 53 29.36 -21.95 12.58
N HIS A 54 28.09 -21.58 12.72
CA HIS A 54 27.44 -21.36 14.02
C HIS A 54 26.46 -22.46 14.39
N PHE A 55 25.97 -23.21 13.41
CA PHE A 55 24.97 -24.26 13.58
C PHE A 55 25.41 -25.52 12.85
N SER A 56 24.93 -26.68 13.30
CA SER A 56 25.09 -27.96 12.58
C SER A 56 24.13 -28.02 11.38
N LEU A 57 24.34 -27.12 10.40
CA LEU A 57 23.45 -26.89 9.27
C LEU A 57 23.96 -27.58 8.00
N GLY A 58 23.15 -28.47 7.42
CA GLY A 58 23.43 -29.08 6.12
C GLY A 58 23.11 -28.16 4.94
N LYS A 59 23.77 -28.34 3.79
CA LYS A 59 23.45 -27.58 2.56
C LYS A 59 22.02 -27.79 2.09
N GLU A 60 21.59 -29.04 2.05
CA GLU A 60 20.22 -29.43 1.66
C GLU A 60 19.18 -28.87 2.63
N GLU A 61 19.45 -28.97 3.94
CA GLU A 61 18.58 -28.40 4.97
C GLU A 61 18.43 -26.87 4.80
N ASN A 62 19.54 -26.16 4.57
CA ASN A 62 19.51 -24.73 4.29
C ASN A 62 18.70 -24.39 3.02
N GLU A 63 18.91 -25.14 1.93
CA GLU A 63 18.15 -24.95 0.69
C GLU A 63 16.64 -25.15 0.88
N LEU A 64 16.24 -26.20 1.62
CA LEU A 64 14.85 -26.46 1.96
C LEU A 64 14.25 -25.36 2.84
N ALA A 65 15.00 -24.88 3.84
CA ALA A 65 14.57 -23.80 4.71
C ALA A 65 14.35 -22.49 3.94
N VAL A 66 15.27 -22.14 3.03
CA VAL A 66 15.13 -20.95 2.18
C VAL A 66 13.96 -21.06 1.23
N LYS A 67 13.77 -22.23 0.59
CA LYS A 67 12.61 -22.48 -0.27
C LYS A 67 11.29 -22.35 0.49
N ALA A 68 11.22 -22.91 1.71
CA ALA A 68 10.05 -22.79 2.57
C ALA A 68 9.77 -21.33 2.96
N ALA A 69 10.82 -20.56 3.28
CA ALA A 69 10.70 -19.14 3.61
C ALA A 69 10.15 -18.29 2.45
N PHE A 70 10.65 -18.48 1.22
CA PHE A 70 10.12 -17.79 0.05
C PHE A 70 8.67 -18.18 -0.27
N ALA A 71 8.32 -19.46 -0.12
CA ALA A 71 6.95 -19.91 -0.31
C ALA A 71 5.99 -19.30 0.73
N ALA A 72 6.41 -19.21 2.00
CA ALA A 72 5.64 -18.56 3.05
C ALA A 72 5.50 -17.05 2.81
N MET A 73 6.57 -16.38 2.39
CA MET A 73 6.56 -14.95 2.04
C MET A 73 5.60 -14.67 0.88
N GLN A 74 5.64 -15.48 -0.19
CA GLN A 74 4.72 -15.36 -1.32
C GLN A 74 3.26 -15.55 -0.88
N SER A 75 2.99 -16.62 -0.12
CA SER A 75 1.64 -16.91 0.40
C SER A 75 1.09 -15.76 1.25
N TYR A 76 1.94 -15.15 2.09
CA TYR A 76 1.58 -13.98 2.89
C TYR A 76 1.17 -12.78 2.02
N PHE A 77 1.95 -12.44 0.99
CA PHE A 77 1.60 -11.32 0.10
C PHE A 77 0.35 -11.60 -0.73
N ASP A 78 0.15 -12.84 -1.17
CA ASP A 78 -1.05 -13.23 -1.91
C ASP A 78 -2.31 -13.12 -1.03
N GLU A 79 -2.23 -13.57 0.23
CA GLU A 79 -3.31 -13.40 1.19
C GLU A 79 -3.57 -11.92 1.50
N LEU A 80 -2.52 -11.14 1.70
CA LEU A 80 -2.61 -9.70 1.96
C LEU A 80 -3.34 -8.97 0.83
N LYS A 81 -2.97 -9.23 -0.42
CA LYS A 81 -3.62 -8.66 -1.61
C LYS A 81 -5.05 -9.15 -1.77
N MET A 82 -5.32 -10.43 -1.52
CA MET A 82 -6.68 -10.98 -1.55
C MET A 82 -7.59 -10.26 -0.52
N ASN A 83 -7.11 -10.07 0.71
CA ASN A 83 -7.86 -9.39 1.75
C ASN A 83 -8.08 -7.90 1.42
N SER A 84 -7.06 -7.23 0.90
CA SER A 84 -7.17 -5.86 0.39
C SER A 84 -8.22 -5.73 -0.72
N ARG A 85 -8.25 -6.67 -1.67
CA ARG A 85 -9.27 -6.70 -2.73
C ARG A 85 -10.70 -6.79 -2.18
N LYS A 86 -10.92 -7.64 -1.16
CA LYS A 86 -12.22 -7.75 -0.48
C LYS A 86 -12.61 -6.43 0.20
N ILE A 87 -11.65 -5.77 0.84
CA ILE A 87 -11.86 -4.45 1.47
C ILE A 87 -12.23 -3.43 0.41
N LEU A 88 -11.43 -3.27 -0.65
CA LEU A 88 -11.68 -2.33 -1.74
C LEU A 88 -13.07 -2.53 -2.35
N TYR A 89 -13.43 -3.78 -2.69
CA TYR A 89 -14.76 -4.09 -3.20
C TYR A 89 -15.88 -3.67 -2.23
N SER A 90 -15.72 -3.95 -0.94
CA SER A 90 -16.68 -3.53 0.09
C SER A 90 -16.81 -2.01 0.18
N LEU A 91 -15.69 -1.29 0.04
CA LEU A 91 -15.67 0.17 0.05
C LEU A 91 -16.48 0.73 -1.12
N VAL A 92 -16.24 0.23 -2.34
CA VAL A 92 -16.98 0.69 -3.53
C VAL A 92 -18.47 0.35 -3.41
N LYS A 93 -18.80 -0.90 -3.06
CA LYS A 93 -20.19 -1.36 -2.89
C LYS A 93 -20.99 -0.52 -1.90
N ASN A 94 -20.36 -0.09 -0.81
CA ASN A 94 -21.03 0.61 0.27
C ASN A 94 -20.84 2.15 0.22
N ASN A 95 -20.23 2.69 -0.83
CA ASN A 95 -19.83 4.11 -0.92
C ASN A 95 -19.04 4.58 0.32
N LYS A 96 -18.14 3.72 0.80
CA LYS A 96 -17.26 3.95 1.94
C LYS A 96 -15.85 4.28 1.49
N VAL A 97 -15.06 4.86 2.38
CA VAL A 97 -13.69 5.27 2.09
C VAL A 97 -12.71 4.43 2.90
N GLY A 98 -11.59 4.05 2.28
CA GLY A 98 -10.43 3.49 2.95
C GLY A 98 -9.23 4.42 2.84
N LEU A 99 -8.27 4.29 3.74
CA LEU A 99 -6.99 5.00 3.62
C LEU A 99 -5.91 4.08 3.07
N LEU A 100 -5.21 4.55 2.05
CA LEU A 100 -3.93 4.00 1.65
C LEU A 100 -2.83 4.71 2.43
N MET A 101 -2.07 3.95 3.22
CA MET A 101 -0.87 4.43 3.88
C MET A 101 0.30 4.45 2.89
N LEU A 102 0.75 5.64 2.53
CA LEU A 102 2.06 5.83 1.91
C LEU A 102 3.09 5.92 3.03
N GLY A 103 3.88 4.87 3.19
CA GLY A 103 4.81 4.75 4.30
C GLY A 103 6.11 4.08 3.91
N ARG A 104 6.86 3.63 4.91
CA ARG A 104 8.07 2.85 4.77
C ARG A 104 7.91 1.61 5.66
N PRO A 105 8.65 0.52 5.42
CA PRO A 105 8.50 -0.72 6.19
C PRO A 105 8.62 -0.53 7.72
N TYR A 106 9.45 0.42 8.16
CA TYR A 106 9.62 0.74 9.57
C TYR A 106 8.42 1.45 10.21
N HIS A 107 7.45 1.98 9.45
CA HIS A 107 6.20 2.48 10.02
C HIS A 107 5.27 1.36 10.52
N ASN A 108 5.67 0.09 10.39
CA ASN A 108 5.05 -1.00 11.15
C ASN A 108 5.43 -0.95 12.65
N ASP A 109 6.47 -0.23 13.03
CA ASP A 109 6.89 -0.07 14.42
C ASP A 109 6.00 0.98 15.15
N PRO A 110 5.31 0.62 16.25
CA PRO A 110 4.45 1.54 17.01
C PRO A 110 5.19 2.74 17.62
N GLY A 111 6.49 2.59 17.88
CA GLY A 111 7.38 3.65 18.34
C GLY A 111 7.69 4.67 17.24
N LEU A 112 7.66 4.27 15.97
CA LEU A 112 7.95 5.16 14.83
C LEU A 112 6.71 5.73 14.15
N ASN A 113 5.56 5.05 14.22
CA ASN A 113 4.30 5.52 13.60
C ASN A 113 3.36 6.22 14.58
N HIS A 114 3.71 6.25 15.87
CA HIS A 114 2.98 6.90 16.96
C HIS A 114 1.54 6.41 17.21
N GLY A 115 1.13 5.27 16.65
CA GLY A 115 -0.25 4.79 16.73
C GLY A 115 -1.25 5.66 15.97
N ILE A 116 -0.77 6.53 15.05
CA ILE A 116 -1.62 7.42 14.26
C ILE A 116 -2.66 6.61 13.46
N LEU A 117 -2.22 5.49 12.88
CA LEU A 117 -3.06 4.61 12.08
C LEU A 117 -4.11 3.91 12.95
N ASP A 118 -3.76 3.48 14.17
CA ASP A 118 -4.72 2.86 15.10
C ASP A 118 -5.83 3.84 15.47
N LEU A 119 -5.48 5.10 15.74
CA LEU A 119 -6.44 6.16 16.05
C LEU A 119 -7.40 6.44 14.88
N ILE A 120 -6.89 6.41 13.65
CA ILE A 120 -7.73 6.56 12.44
C ILE A 120 -8.62 5.33 12.24
N GLN A 121 -8.09 4.12 12.46
CA GLN A 121 -8.85 2.89 12.34
C GLN A 121 -10.00 2.84 13.35
N GLN A 122 -9.80 3.36 14.58
CA GLN A 122 -10.86 3.52 15.58
C GLN A 122 -12.01 4.45 15.11
N GLN A 123 -11.76 5.33 14.13
CA GLN A 123 -12.82 6.15 13.51
C GLN A 123 -13.63 5.38 12.45
N GLY A 124 -13.31 4.10 12.23
CA GLY A 124 -14.05 3.19 11.33
C GLY A 124 -13.51 3.09 9.91
N TYR A 125 -12.30 3.60 9.65
CA TYR A 125 -11.70 3.55 8.31
C TYR A 125 -10.68 2.41 8.20
N PRO A 126 -10.83 1.49 7.24
CA PRO A 126 -9.80 0.49 6.98
C PRO A 126 -8.55 1.15 6.39
N ILE A 127 -7.39 0.60 6.76
CA ILE A 127 -6.08 1.10 6.32
C ILE A 127 -5.41 0.00 5.50
N LEU A 128 -4.94 0.36 4.32
CA LEU A 128 -4.22 -0.50 3.39
C LEU A 128 -2.76 -0.06 3.30
N SER A 129 -1.83 -1.01 3.25
CA SER A 129 -0.43 -0.73 2.93
C SER A 129 -0.19 -0.74 1.42
N MET A 130 0.90 -0.13 0.97
CA MET A 130 1.27 -0.08 -0.45
C MET A 130 1.44 -1.50 -1.04
N GLU A 131 2.02 -2.41 -0.25
CA GLU A 131 2.27 -3.80 -0.63
C GLU A 131 0.98 -4.64 -0.70
N SER A 132 -0.09 -4.18 -0.04
CA SER A 132 -1.40 -4.85 -0.06
C SER A 132 -2.22 -4.51 -1.31
N LEU A 133 -1.80 -3.55 -2.12
CA LEU A 133 -2.56 -3.14 -3.30
C LEU A 133 -2.68 -4.30 -4.30
N PRO A 134 -3.90 -4.66 -4.73
CA PRO A 134 -4.09 -5.67 -5.76
C PRO A 134 -3.42 -5.26 -7.07
N ASP A 135 -2.67 -6.19 -7.65
CA ASP A 135 -1.91 -5.97 -8.89
C ASP A 135 -2.15 -7.08 -9.93
N ASN A 136 -3.31 -7.73 -9.85
CA ASN A 136 -3.75 -8.63 -10.91
C ASN A 136 -4.16 -7.83 -12.14
N GLU A 137 -4.06 -8.46 -13.31
CA GLU A 137 -4.28 -7.83 -14.62
C GLU A 137 -5.62 -7.11 -14.74
N GLN A 138 -6.70 -7.68 -14.19
CA GLN A 138 -8.03 -7.08 -14.27
C GLN A 138 -8.13 -5.75 -13.51
N GLU A 139 -7.61 -5.72 -12.27
CA GLU A 139 -7.59 -4.50 -11.45
C GLU A 139 -6.69 -3.43 -12.10
N LEU A 140 -5.54 -3.86 -12.62
CA LEU A 140 -4.60 -2.95 -13.27
C LEU A 140 -5.15 -2.37 -14.58
N GLU A 141 -5.81 -3.17 -15.40
CA GLU A 141 -6.47 -2.69 -16.63
C GLU A 141 -7.60 -1.70 -16.29
N MET A 142 -8.37 -1.96 -15.23
CA MET A 142 -9.44 -1.06 -14.81
C MET A 142 -8.94 0.32 -14.38
N LEU A 143 -7.80 0.37 -13.70
CA LEU A 143 -7.25 1.62 -13.17
C LEU A 143 -6.35 2.33 -14.20
N PHE A 144 -5.54 1.59 -14.96
CA PHE A 144 -4.46 2.14 -15.79
C PHE A 144 -4.66 1.92 -17.29
N GLY A 145 -5.69 1.20 -17.74
CA GLY A 145 -5.88 0.81 -19.14
C GLY A 145 -5.97 2.01 -20.09
N GLU A 146 -6.65 3.08 -19.70
CA GLU A 146 -6.75 4.31 -20.53
C GLU A 146 -5.41 5.05 -20.66
N ASP A 147 -4.58 5.06 -19.62
CA ASP A 147 -3.24 5.63 -19.69
C ASP A 147 -2.31 4.83 -20.62
N ILE A 148 -2.50 3.50 -20.67
CA ILE A 148 -1.76 2.62 -21.57
C ILE A 148 -2.22 2.82 -23.01
N LYS A 149 -3.53 2.84 -23.26
CA LYS A 149 -4.11 3.05 -24.60
C LYS A 149 -3.75 4.42 -25.18
N SER A 150 -3.68 5.44 -24.34
CA SER A 150 -3.26 6.79 -24.74
C SER A 150 -1.73 6.92 -24.93
N GLY A 151 -0.95 5.90 -24.58
CA GLY A 151 0.51 5.91 -24.66
C GLY A 151 1.19 6.79 -23.61
N ARG A 152 0.45 7.24 -22.58
CA ARG A 152 1.02 8.02 -21.47
C ARG A 152 2.00 7.19 -20.65
N ILE A 153 1.68 5.90 -20.46
CA ILE A 153 2.52 4.94 -19.76
C ILE A 153 2.63 3.64 -20.55
N SER A 154 3.73 2.93 -20.37
CA SER A 154 3.99 1.66 -21.06
C SER A 154 3.44 0.43 -20.32
N HIS A 155 3.22 0.55 -19.01
CA HIS A 155 2.82 -0.55 -18.14
C HIS A 155 2.06 0.01 -16.90
N PRO A 156 1.12 -0.71 -16.27
CA PRO A 156 0.39 -0.21 -15.10
C PRO A 156 1.26 0.17 -13.90
N LYS A 157 2.46 -0.43 -13.80
CA LYS A 157 3.47 -0.13 -12.77
C LYS A 157 4.53 0.89 -13.20
N ASP A 158 4.40 1.44 -14.40
CA ASP A 158 5.26 2.50 -14.88
C ASP A 158 4.99 3.80 -14.10
N ILE A 159 6.06 4.44 -13.65
CA ILE A 159 6.03 5.70 -12.91
C ILE A 159 6.82 6.81 -13.64
N SER A 160 7.37 6.51 -14.82
CA SER A 160 8.27 7.42 -15.53
C SER A 160 7.58 8.72 -15.97
N ASP A 161 6.26 8.70 -16.14
CA ASP A 161 5.43 9.88 -16.47
C ASP A 161 5.35 10.91 -15.33
N VAL A 162 5.63 10.49 -14.10
CA VAL A 162 5.60 11.36 -12.90
C VAL A 162 6.96 11.45 -12.19
N TYR A 163 7.84 10.46 -12.40
CA TYR A 163 9.10 10.35 -11.70
C TYR A 163 10.19 9.69 -12.56
N ALA A 164 11.06 10.51 -13.15
CA ALA A 164 12.14 10.04 -14.01
C ALA A 164 13.28 9.34 -13.25
N ASN A 165 13.47 9.64 -11.97
CA ASN A 165 14.65 9.23 -11.20
C ASN A 165 14.36 8.02 -10.30
N ALA A 166 13.97 6.89 -10.89
CA ALA A 166 13.56 5.69 -10.16
C ALA A 166 14.72 4.92 -9.47
N TYR A 167 15.39 5.52 -8.48
CA TYR A 167 16.60 4.97 -7.84
C TYR A 167 16.36 4.10 -6.58
N SER A 168 15.14 4.07 -6.04
CA SER A 168 14.83 3.36 -4.79
C SER A 168 13.53 2.60 -4.89
N SER A 169 13.56 1.29 -4.64
CA SER A 169 12.38 0.41 -4.69
C SER A 169 11.23 0.93 -3.84
N ASN A 170 11.50 1.37 -2.60
CA ASN A 170 10.46 1.90 -1.71
C ASN A 170 9.89 3.23 -2.20
N THR A 171 10.70 4.07 -2.85
CA THR A 171 10.24 5.33 -3.45
C THR A 171 9.37 5.03 -4.68
N ASN A 172 9.80 4.10 -5.53
CA ASN A 172 9.07 3.67 -6.71
C ASN A 172 7.70 3.06 -6.32
N LEU A 173 7.68 2.21 -5.29
CA LEU A 173 6.44 1.64 -4.74
C LEU A 173 5.51 2.73 -4.22
N LYS A 174 6.04 3.72 -3.50
CA LYS A 174 5.27 4.87 -3.00
C LYS A 174 4.70 5.74 -4.13
N MET A 175 5.46 5.99 -5.20
CA MET A 175 4.96 6.67 -6.40
C MET A 175 3.82 5.90 -7.07
N TRP A 176 4.03 4.59 -7.26
CA TRP A 176 3.02 3.74 -7.88
C TRP A 176 1.74 3.65 -7.02
N ALA A 177 1.88 3.52 -5.71
CA ALA A 177 0.77 3.51 -4.76
C ALA A 177 -0.02 4.84 -4.78
N ALA A 178 0.67 5.99 -4.89
CA ALA A 178 0.01 7.28 -5.08
C ALA A 178 -0.78 7.33 -6.39
N LYS A 179 -0.20 6.85 -7.50
CA LYS A 179 -0.88 6.73 -8.79
C LYS A 179 -2.10 5.81 -8.72
N TYR A 180 -2.01 4.71 -7.97
CA TYR A 180 -3.11 3.78 -7.75
C TYR A 180 -4.26 4.47 -7.02
N ALA A 181 -3.98 5.12 -5.89
CA ALA A 181 -5.02 5.84 -5.13
C ALA A 181 -5.67 6.96 -5.94
N ALA A 182 -4.88 7.69 -6.74
CA ALA A 182 -5.39 8.73 -7.64
C ALA A 182 -6.42 8.22 -8.67
N ARG A 183 -6.43 6.91 -8.94
CA ARG A 183 -7.36 6.25 -9.89
C ARG A 183 -8.50 5.50 -9.18
N HIS A 184 -8.48 5.41 -7.86
CA HIS A 184 -9.46 4.63 -7.11
C HIS A 184 -10.37 5.53 -6.27
N PRO A 185 -11.66 5.71 -6.63
CA PRO A 185 -12.53 6.74 -6.07
C PRO A 185 -12.86 6.56 -4.57
N ASN A 186 -12.68 5.36 -4.03
CA ASN A 186 -12.93 5.06 -2.62
C ASN A 186 -11.66 5.06 -1.76
N LEU A 187 -10.51 5.48 -2.31
CA LEU A 187 -9.27 5.63 -1.54
C LEU A 187 -8.99 7.10 -1.24
N ALA A 188 -8.70 7.36 0.03
CA ALA A 188 -7.96 8.53 0.48
C ALA A 188 -6.53 8.11 0.80
N VAL A 189 -5.62 9.07 0.91
CA VAL A 189 -4.21 8.81 1.19
C VAL A 189 -3.80 9.45 2.51
N ILE A 190 -3.03 8.69 3.30
CA ILE A 190 -2.24 9.22 4.41
C ILE A 190 -0.76 8.95 4.13
N ASP A 191 0.03 10.01 4.03
CA ASP A 191 1.47 9.93 3.82
C ASP A 191 2.23 10.15 5.11
N LEU A 192 2.87 9.09 5.58
CA LEU A 192 3.74 9.10 6.74
C LEU A 192 5.18 9.30 6.28
N SER A 193 5.88 10.23 6.93
CA SER A 193 7.32 10.34 6.80
C SER A 193 7.96 10.79 8.11
N ASN A 194 9.05 10.13 8.49
CA ASN A 194 9.81 10.52 9.66
C ASN A 194 10.74 11.70 9.36
N PHE A 195 11.06 12.46 10.41
CA PHE A 195 11.94 13.62 10.34
C PHE A 195 13.27 13.28 9.65
N LYS A 196 13.68 14.14 8.71
CA LYS A 196 14.90 13.99 7.91
C LYS A 196 14.97 12.70 7.07
N CYS A 197 13.83 12.15 6.63
CA CYS A 197 13.84 11.08 5.65
C CYS A 197 14.32 11.57 4.26
N GLY A 198 15.61 11.37 3.97
CA GLY A 198 16.23 11.86 2.74
C GLY A 198 15.70 11.26 1.44
N MET A 199 14.97 10.14 1.50
CA MET A 199 14.31 9.55 0.32
C MET A 199 12.88 10.03 0.11
N ASP A 200 12.23 10.57 1.16
CA ASP A 200 10.86 11.09 1.08
C ASP A 200 10.85 12.57 0.73
N ALA A 201 11.74 13.38 1.33
CA ALA A 201 11.78 14.82 1.09
C ALA A 201 11.82 15.23 -0.40
N PRO A 202 12.60 14.56 -1.28
CA PRO A 202 12.64 14.91 -2.70
C PRO A 202 11.36 14.58 -3.49
N ILE A 203 10.45 13.77 -2.93
CA ILE A 203 9.26 13.26 -3.64
C ILE A 203 7.93 13.81 -3.11
N TYR A 204 7.91 14.59 -2.02
CA TYR A 204 6.66 15.12 -1.45
C TYR A 204 5.79 15.83 -2.48
N ASN A 205 6.37 16.80 -3.21
CA ASN A 205 5.64 17.56 -4.21
C ASN A 205 5.15 16.69 -5.39
N VAL A 206 5.85 15.57 -5.67
CA VAL A 206 5.44 14.63 -6.72
C VAL A 206 4.22 13.83 -6.24
N VAL A 207 4.24 13.30 -5.01
CA VAL A 207 3.08 12.62 -4.41
C VAL A 207 1.88 13.56 -4.34
N GLU A 208 2.09 14.76 -3.81
CA GLU A 208 1.05 15.79 -3.69
C GLU A 208 0.48 16.14 -5.07
N GLY A 209 1.33 16.41 -6.06
CA GLY A 209 0.88 16.71 -7.42
C GLY A 209 0.06 15.58 -8.08
N ILE A 210 0.39 14.31 -7.83
CA ILE A 210 -0.39 13.16 -8.32
C ILE A 210 -1.81 13.17 -7.72
N LEU A 211 -1.92 13.40 -6.42
CA LEU A 211 -3.18 13.30 -5.68
C LEU A 211 -4.06 14.54 -5.88
N GLU A 212 -3.46 15.73 -5.92
CA GLU A 212 -4.16 16.99 -6.19
C GLU A 212 -4.75 17.02 -7.60
N ALA A 213 -4.02 16.51 -8.61
CA ALA A 213 -4.49 16.45 -10.00
C ALA A 213 -5.82 15.68 -10.16
N THR A 214 -6.08 14.75 -9.23
CA THR A 214 -7.30 13.91 -9.21
C THR A 214 -8.26 14.29 -8.09
N LYS A 215 -7.94 15.34 -7.31
CA LYS A 215 -8.67 15.75 -6.10
C LYS A 215 -8.87 14.60 -5.11
N THR A 216 -7.90 13.68 -5.07
CA THR A 216 -7.90 12.56 -4.13
C THR A 216 -7.63 13.11 -2.73
N PRO A 217 -8.48 12.83 -1.72
CA PRO A 217 -8.24 13.30 -0.37
C PRO A 217 -6.89 12.81 0.14
N PHE A 218 -6.04 13.76 0.55
CA PHE A 218 -4.66 13.51 0.91
C PHE A 218 -4.35 14.18 2.24
N PHE A 219 -3.72 13.43 3.15
CA PHE A 219 -3.29 13.89 4.45
C PHE A 219 -1.83 13.52 4.64
N THR A 220 -1.07 14.38 5.29
CA THR A 220 0.33 14.11 5.61
C THR A 220 0.50 14.01 7.11
N PHE A 221 1.37 13.12 7.56
CA PHE A 221 2.10 13.21 8.82
C PHE A 221 3.58 13.11 8.45
N HIS A 222 4.11 14.23 7.97
CA HIS A 222 5.53 14.40 7.76
C HIS A 222 6.19 14.85 9.06
N ASP A 223 7.51 14.63 9.13
CA ASP A 223 8.35 14.98 10.26
C ASP A 223 7.95 14.29 11.57
N ILE A 224 7.50 13.04 11.49
CA ILE A 224 7.33 12.19 12.68
C ILE A 224 8.73 11.92 13.29
N ASP A 225 8.97 12.38 14.51
CA ASP A 225 10.24 12.19 15.22
C ASP A 225 10.02 11.42 16.53
N GLU A 226 10.96 11.50 17.47
CA GLU A 226 10.82 10.89 18.80
C GLU A 226 9.73 11.56 19.68
N ASN A 227 9.34 12.79 19.37
CA ASN A 227 8.33 13.50 20.12
C ASN A 227 6.94 12.99 19.71
N LYS A 228 6.17 12.53 20.69
CA LYS A 228 4.81 12.04 20.47
C LYS A 228 3.76 13.01 21.03
N PRO A 229 3.44 14.13 20.34
CA PRO A 229 2.47 15.11 20.82
C PRO A 229 1.04 14.59 20.65
N SER A 230 0.60 13.72 21.56
CA SER A 230 -0.69 13.02 21.50
C SER A 230 -1.88 13.95 21.31
N GLY A 231 -1.91 15.11 21.98
CA GLY A 231 -2.98 16.10 21.82
C GLY A 231 -3.09 16.64 20.39
N SER A 232 -1.97 16.98 19.75
CA SER A 232 -1.95 17.46 18.36
C SER A 232 -2.33 16.34 17.38
N ILE A 233 -1.84 15.13 17.62
CA ILE A 233 -2.18 13.95 16.81
C ILE A 233 -3.69 13.69 16.87
N ASN A 234 -4.31 13.70 18.05
CA ASN A 234 -5.75 13.47 18.21
C ASN A 234 -6.59 14.50 17.43
N ILE A 235 -6.27 15.79 17.52
CA ILE A 235 -6.98 16.84 16.78
C ILE A 235 -6.87 16.63 15.26
N ARG A 236 -5.68 16.22 14.77
CA ARG A 236 -5.48 15.91 13.35
C ARG A 236 -6.29 14.69 12.92
N VAL A 237 -6.32 13.63 13.74
CA VAL A 237 -7.13 12.43 13.46
C VAL A 237 -8.62 12.78 13.38
N GLU A 238 -9.14 13.60 14.31
CA GLU A 238 -10.53 14.07 14.26
C GLU A 238 -10.82 14.87 12.99
N THR A 239 -9.89 15.74 12.59
CA THR A 239 -9.99 16.55 11.36
C THR A 239 -10.01 15.66 10.11
N ILE A 240 -9.13 14.65 10.06
CA ILE A 240 -9.09 13.66 8.97
C ILE A 240 -10.42 12.90 8.92
N ALA A 241 -10.90 12.40 10.06
CA ALA A 241 -12.16 11.66 10.14
C ALA A 241 -13.37 12.51 9.72
N TYR A 242 -13.35 13.81 9.99
CA TYR A 242 -14.37 14.76 9.50
C TYR A 242 -14.29 14.93 7.97
N ALA A 243 -13.10 15.13 7.41
CA ALA A 243 -12.89 15.27 5.98
C ALA A 243 -13.31 14.00 5.21
N LEU A 244 -12.96 12.83 5.72
CA LEU A 244 -13.36 11.54 5.14
C LEU A 244 -14.88 11.34 5.19
N ARG A 245 -15.55 11.70 6.29
CA ARG A 245 -17.03 11.66 6.38
C ARG A 245 -17.70 12.55 5.34
N LYS A 246 -17.11 13.70 5.04
CA LYS A 246 -17.60 14.59 3.99
C LYS A 246 -17.44 13.94 2.61
N TYR A 247 -16.27 13.36 2.35
CA TYR A 247 -15.98 12.66 1.09
C TYR A 247 -16.92 11.45 0.86
N GLU A 248 -17.22 10.66 1.90
CA GLU A 248 -18.22 9.59 1.82
C GLU A 248 -19.61 10.11 1.38
N ARG A 249 -20.04 11.28 1.88
CA ARG A 249 -21.32 11.87 1.45
C ARG A 249 -21.30 12.26 -0.02
N GLU A 250 -20.17 12.75 -0.52
CA GLU A 250 -19.99 13.08 -1.94
C GLU A 250 -20.04 11.82 -2.81
N LEU A 251 -19.43 10.71 -2.38
CA LEU A 251 -19.54 9.42 -3.08
C LEU A 251 -20.98 8.91 -3.14
N VAL A 252 -21.72 8.99 -2.03
CA VAL A 252 -23.15 8.63 -1.98
C VAL A 252 -23.97 9.52 -2.93
N ALA A 253 -23.71 10.82 -2.97
CA ALA A 253 -24.40 11.73 -3.87
C ALA A 253 -24.14 11.37 -5.35
N LYS A 254 -22.88 11.17 -5.73
CA LYS A 254 -22.49 10.73 -7.09
C LYS A 254 -23.10 9.39 -7.48
N SER A 255 -23.17 8.43 -6.54
CA SER A 255 -23.83 7.14 -6.77
C SER A 255 -25.33 7.30 -7.04
N ARG A 256 -26.02 8.18 -6.30
CA ARG A 256 -27.45 8.47 -6.53
C ARG A 256 -27.70 9.15 -7.88
N GLU A 257 -26.82 10.05 -8.30
CA GLU A 257 -26.92 10.73 -9.61
C GLU A 257 -26.73 9.74 -10.76
N ARG A 258 -25.73 8.85 -10.68
CA ARG A 258 -25.53 7.77 -11.67
C ARG A 258 -26.76 6.86 -11.80
N ASN A 259 -27.34 6.44 -10.68
CA ASN A 259 -28.53 5.59 -10.68
C ASN A 259 -29.78 6.28 -11.26
N LYS A 260 -29.89 7.62 -11.13
CA LYS A 260 -30.98 8.39 -11.74
C LYS A 260 -30.83 8.48 -13.26
N GLY A 261 -29.60 8.61 -13.77
CA GLY A 261 -29.31 8.68 -15.21
C GLY A 261 -29.57 7.38 -15.96
N GLN A 262 -29.48 6.23 -15.29
CA GLN A 262 -29.82 4.92 -15.87
C GLN A 262 -31.35 4.62 -15.86
N GLY A 263 -32.16 5.42 -15.14
CA GLY A 263 -33.60 5.17 -14.90
C GLY A 263 -34.57 5.89 -15.84
N THR A 264 -34.12 6.62 -16.86
CA THR A 264 -35.01 7.31 -17.82
C THR A 264 -34.91 6.68 -19.21
N TRP A 265 -35.57 5.54 -19.40
CA TRP A 265 -35.95 5.05 -20.73
C TRP A 265 -37.43 5.36 -20.96
N ASN A 266 -37.70 5.92 -22.14
CA ASN A 266 -38.99 6.42 -22.62
C ASN A 266 -40.11 5.36 -22.55
N ASP A 267 -41.22 5.70 -21.90
CA ASP A 267 -42.53 5.09 -22.16
C ASP A 267 -43.07 5.61 -23.51
N GLY A 268 -42.44 5.15 -24.59
CA GLY A 268 -42.96 5.24 -25.95
C GLY A 268 -43.90 4.07 -26.23
N LYS A 269 -45.20 4.38 -26.36
CA LYS A 269 -46.29 3.54 -26.87
C LYS A 269 -45.86 2.26 -27.61
N GLY A 270 -46.29 1.09 -27.12
CA GLY A 270 -46.25 -0.18 -27.86
C GLY A 270 -47.05 -1.27 -27.15
N GLN A 271 -48.01 -1.86 -27.85
CA GLN A 271 -49.00 -2.82 -27.36
C GLN A 271 -48.41 -4.20 -27.01
N GLY A 272 -48.94 -4.82 -25.95
CA GLY A 272 -49.26 -6.25 -25.82
C GLY A 272 -48.16 -7.30 -26.04
N THR A 273 -47.80 -8.03 -24.98
CA THR A 273 -48.21 -9.43 -24.73
C THR A 273 -47.57 -9.94 -23.43
N ARG A 274 -48.36 -10.72 -22.66
CA ARG A 274 -47.95 -11.39 -21.41
C ARG A 274 -46.91 -12.49 -21.72
N GLY A 275 -45.81 -12.49 -20.98
CA GLY A 275 -44.88 -13.60 -20.87
C GLY A 275 -44.27 -13.64 -19.47
N GLU A 276 -44.67 -14.64 -18.69
CA GLU A 276 -44.07 -14.96 -17.39
C GLU A 276 -42.64 -15.49 -17.58
N GLY A 277 -41.68 -14.96 -16.83
CA GLY A 277 -40.29 -15.44 -16.83
C GLY A 277 -39.59 -15.00 -15.55
N LYS A 278 -39.37 -15.97 -14.64
CA LYS A 278 -38.77 -15.82 -13.32
C LYS A 278 -37.36 -15.23 -13.41
N GLY A 279 -37.13 -14.15 -12.67
CA GLY A 279 -35.81 -13.55 -12.49
C GLY A 279 -35.00 -14.30 -11.43
N THR A 280 -33.79 -14.71 -11.81
CA THR A 280 -32.65 -14.89 -10.90
C THR A 280 -31.50 -14.10 -11.49
N GLY A 281 -31.48 -12.80 -11.22
CA GLY A 281 -30.37 -11.92 -11.60
C GLY A 281 -29.24 -12.06 -10.59
N GLU A 282 -28.33 -12.99 -10.82
CA GLU A 282 -26.98 -12.88 -10.27
C GLU A 282 -26.29 -11.72 -11.00
N ILE A 283 -26.20 -10.57 -10.35
CA ILE A 283 -25.32 -9.49 -10.78
C ILE A 283 -23.89 -9.98 -10.52
N SER A 284 -23.15 -10.29 -11.58
CA SER A 284 -21.78 -10.75 -11.46
C SER A 284 -20.90 -9.65 -10.84
N ILE A 285 -19.92 -10.07 -10.05
CA ILE A 285 -18.95 -9.21 -9.34
C ILE A 285 -18.26 -8.22 -10.30
N GLU A 286 -18.16 -8.57 -11.59
CA GLU A 286 -17.49 -7.83 -12.65
C GLU A 286 -18.22 -6.56 -13.12
N THR A 287 -19.55 -6.52 -13.05
CA THR A 287 -20.33 -5.40 -13.62
C THR A 287 -20.37 -4.21 -12.68
N ALA A 288 -20.40 -4.45 -11.37
CA ALA A 288 -20.47 -3.39 -10.36
C ALA A 288 -19.19 -2.52 -10.32
N THR A 289 -18.01 -3.11 -10.49
CA THR A 289 -16.72 -2.40 -10.39
C THR A 289 -16.40 -1.54 -11.60
N LYS A 290 -16.73 -1.99 -12.82
CA LYS A 290 -16.46 -1.21 -14.05
C LYS A 290 -17.27 0.08 -14.10
N GLU A 291 -18.57 0.05 -13.82
CA GLU A 291 -19.40 1.28 -13.83
C GLU A 291 -19.10 2.23 -12.66
N GLN A 292 -18.50 1.72 -11.58
CA GLN A 292 -18.17 2.54 -10.40
C GLN A 292 -16.83 3.26 -10.51
N ILE A 293 -15.88 2.76 -11.32
CA ILE A 293 -14.50 3.26 -11.46
C ILE A 293 -14.27 4.05 -12.76
N VAL A 294 -15.15 3.94 -13.77
CA VAL A 294 -15.08 4.80 -14.96
C VAL A 294 -15.33 6.27 -14.56
N ILE A 295 -14.25 7.07 -14.58
CA ILE A 295 -14.24 8.53 -14.47
C ILE A 295 -14.66 9.12 -15.82
#